data_AF-A0A942C3B6-F1
#
_entry.id   AF-A0A942C3B6-F1
#
_cell.length_a   1.000
_cell.length_b   1.000
_cell.length_c   1.000
_cell.angle_alpha   90.00
_cell.angle_beta   90.00
_cell.angle_gamma   90.00
#
_symmetry.space_group_name_H-M   'P 1'
#
loop_
_entity.id
_entity.type
_entity.pdbx_description
1 polymer ?
#
loop_
_entity_poly.entity_id
_entity_poly.type
_entity_poly.pdbx_seq_one_letter_code
_entity_poly.pdbx_strand_id
1 'polypeptide(L)'
;MKLFTSYLKLSLTTILIFSVVVVISCDTLHTPNISNGTKVFEANCATCHTFQQDGIGPQLGGLKGVVEKDYLIKFIQSPKAMVESKHARATAAFNKFGTMMPDFHQLKTSDVQDVVAYILAQPAPNKAANEVASQNPIPEPIAKAGITLNLQKVLQFPYTNDKQPRTRVNKMGFHPITKETLVADLQGKIYILNSTNQPEVYFDATRYFKNFVNNPGLATGLGSFAFHPDFIKNKLAYTTHTEPANTAKADFAYGENMPVKLQWVVIEWTVNDPKARELTGTPRELMRVNVVNVIHGMQEIAFNPFAKPADEDYGLLYIGMGDGGAVERGYPDIARNKNNIWGKVLRIDPRGNNSQNGKYGIPPSNPYVNKDGLDEVYASGFRNPNRITWTKDGKVIVSNIGQRQVESLYLLKAGKDYGWPDREGTFAIPQVANVNSVAPLPADDAKFGYSYPIAQFDHDEGSAIIGGFEYTGSAVPQLRGKYIFGEIVRGRVFYLDLKEIKEGAPAKIQEFPLALAGQPTTLKDQCKVDKVDLRLGRDAAGEIYLMTKSDGVMYKIVK
;
A
#
# COMPACT_ATOMS: atom_id res chain seq x y z
N MET A 1 6.85 8.77 -100.59
CA MET A 1 6.69 7.66 -101.55
C MET A 1 5.95 6.53 -100.84
N LYS A 2 4.67 6.33 -101.19
CA LYS A 2 3.68 5.33 -100.74
C LYS A 2 3.19 5.46 -99.26
N LEU A 3 2.01 6.08 -99.03
CA LEU A 3 0.63 5.50 -98.96
C LEU A 3 0.40 4.86 -97.56
N PHE A 4 -0.62 5.12 -96.73
CA PHE A 4 -1.98 5.66 -96.85
C PHE A 4 -2.46 6.13 -95.46
N THR A 5 -3.24 7.21 -95.40
CA THR A 5 -4.12 7.60 -94.28
C THR A 5 -5.57 7.45 -94.72
N SER A 6 -6.46 6.88 -93.89
CA SER A 6 -7.86 7.35 -93.69
C SER A 6 -8.73 6.36 -92.87
N TYR A 7 -9.29 6.88 -91.77
CA TYR A 7 -10.65 6.74 -91.20
C TYR A 7 -11.52 5.49 -91.46
N LEU A 8 -12.21 4.98 -90.41
CA LEU A 8 -13.61 5.29 -90.08
C LEU A 8 -14.37 4.15 -89.31
N LYS A 9 -15.04 4.56 -88.21
CA LYS A 9 -16.29 4.04 -87.59
C LYS A 9 -16.36 2.68 -86.82
N LEU A 10 -16.56 2.86 -85.51
CA LEU A 10 -17.68 2.38 -84.67
C LEU A 10 -18.23 0.95 -84.88
N SER A 11 -18.09 0.14 -83.83
CA SER A 11 -19.25 -0.56 -83.24
C SER A 11 -19.00 -0.80 -81.74
N LEU A 12 -19.85 -0.20 -80.91
CA LEU A 12 -19.96 -0.49 -79.48
C LEU A 12 -20.62 -1.86 -79.31
N THR A 13 -20.02 -2.76 -78.55
CA THR A 13 -20.79 -3.74 -77.79
C THR A 13 -20.11 -4.01 -76.45
N THR A 14 -20.83 -3.65 -75.40
CA THR A 14 -20.48 -3.65 -74.00
C THR A 14 -20.29 -5.07 -73.47
N ILE A 15 -19.10 -5.41 -72.95
CA ILE A 15 -18.93 -6.51 -71.98
C ILE A 15 -18.07 -5.96 -70.84
N LEU A 16 -18.74 -5.61 -69.74
CA LEU A 16 -18.09 -5.24 -68.48
C LEU A 16 -17.68 -6.55 -67.78
N ILE A 17 -16.40 -6.93 -67.86
CA ILE A 17 -15.83 -7.96 -66.99
C ILE A 17 -15.22 -7.25 -65.79
N PHE A 18 -15.91 -7.31 -64.65
CA PHE A 18 -15.36 -6.93 -63.35
C PHE A 18 -14.20 -7.86 -63.02
N SER A 19 -12.98 -7.32 -63.08
CA SER A 19 -11.79 -7.99 -62.55
C SER A 19 -11.77 -7.74 -61.04
N VAL A 20 -12.17 -8.72 -60.23
CA VAL A 20 -11.97 -8.69 -58.78
C VAL A 20 -10.48 -8.83 -58.53
N VAL A 21 -9.80 -7.71 -58.29
CA VAL A 21 -8.46 -7.71 -57.69
C VAL A 21 -8.66 -8.01 -56.20
N VAL A 22 -8.43 -9.26 -55.80
CA VAL A 22 -8.24 -9.60 -54.39
C VAL A 22 -6.92 -8.96 -53.98
N VAL A 23 -6.99 -7.78 -53.35
CA VAL A 23 -5.87 -7.24 -52.58
C VAL A 23 -5.74 -8.13 -51.35
N ILE A 24 -4.85 -9.12 -51.42
CA ILE A 24 -4.35 -9.79 -50.23
C ILE A 24 -3.55 -8.74 -49.48
N SER A 25 -4.15 -8.15 -48.43
CA SER A 25 -3.39 -7.40 -47.44
C SER A 25 -2.34 -8.35 -46.88
N CYS A 26 -1.10 -8.16 -47.32
CA CYS A 26 0.05 -8.81 -46.74
C CYS A 26 0.20 -8.22 -45.33
N ASP A 27 -0.32 -8.92 -44.32
CA ASP A 27 0.06 -8.66 -42.94
C ASP A 27 1.58 -8.73 -42.90
N THR A 28 2.22 -7.57 -42.70
CA THR A 28 3.65 -7.51 -42.42
C THR A 28 3.94 -8.52 -41.31
N LEU A 29 4.76 -9.53 -41.61
CA LEU A 29 5.17 -10.56 -40.66
C LEU A 29 5.95 -9.88 -39.53
N HIS A 30 5.25 -9.51 -38.46
CA HIS A 30 5.87 -8.95 -37.27
C HIS A 30 6.72 -10.02 -36.60
N THR A 31 8.03 -9.81 -36.58
CA THR A 31 8.97 -10.68 -35.85
C THR A 31 9.00 -10.21 -34.40
N PRO A 32 8.57 -11.03 -33.43
CA PRO A 32 8.48 -10.57 -32.06
C PRO A 32 9.81 -10.12 -31.47
N ASN A 33 9.83 -8.94 -30.86
CA ASN A 33 11.01 -8.33 -30.23
C ASN A 33 10.91 -8.44 -28.70
N ILE A 34 11.72 -9.33 -28.11
CA ILE A 34 11.75 -9.58 -26.66
C ILE A 34 12.10 -8.32 -25.86
N SER A 35 12.99 -7.45 -26.38
CA SER A 35 13.39 -6.22 -25.68
C SER A 35 12.23 -5.21 -25.63
N ASN A 36 11.48 -5.07 -26.73
CA ASN A 36 10.25 -4.25 -26.73
C ASN A 36 9.18 -4.86 -25.83
N GLY A 37 8.99 -6.18 -25.91
CA GLY A 37 8.07 -6.94 -25.07
C GLY A 37 8.34 -6.77 -23.58
N THR A 38 9.61 -6.75 -23.19
CA THR A 38 10.04 -6.46 -21.80
C THR A 38 9.56 -5.07 -21.37
N LYS A 39 9.79 -4.03 -22.18
CA LYS A 39 9.39 -2.65 -21.86
C LYS A 39 7.88 -2.51 -21.73
N VAL A 40 7.12 -3.08 -22.66
CA VAL A 40 5.66 -3.04 -22.65
C VAL A 40 5.11 -3.83 -21.46
N PHE A 41 5.69 -5.00 -21.15
CA PHE A 41 5.32 -5.80 -19.98
C PHE A 41 5.59 -5.05 -18.67
N GLU A 42 6.78 -4.45 -18.51
CA GLU A 42 7.13 -3.66 -17.33
C GLU A 42 6.19 -2.47 -17.13
N ALA A 43 5.74 -1.85 -18.22
CA ALA A 43 4.83 -0.70 -18.16
C ALA A 43 3.39 -1.08 -17.80
N ASN A 44 2.91 -2.24 -18.25
CA ASN A 44 1.47 -2.55 -18.25
C ASN A 44 1.08 -3.80 -17.44
N CYS A 45 1.99 -4.76 -17.26
CA CYS A 45 1.68 -6.09 -16.73
C CYS A 45 2.40 -6.40 -15.41
N ALA A 46 3.62 -5.88 -15.22
CA ALA A 46 4.49 -6.18 -14.09
C ALA A 46 3.94 -5.74 -12.72
N THR A 47 2.92 -4.87 -12.69
CA THR A 47 2.22 -4.50 -11.45
C THR A 47 1.44 -5.68 -10.86
N CYS A 48 0.94 -6.58 -11.71
CA CYS A 48 0.07 -7.68 -11.29
C CYS A 48 0.73 -9.06 -11.43
N HIS A 49 1.72 -9.19 -12.31
CA HIS A 49 2.33 -10.47 -12.67
C HIS A 49 3.83 -10.50 -12.38
N THR A 50 4.31 -11.66 -11.96
CA THR A 50 5.74 -11.99 -11.89
C THR A 50 6.03 -13.28 -12.66
N PHE A 51 7.29 -13.69 -12.75
CA PHE A 51 7.69 -14.94 -13.43
C PHE A 51 8.07 -16.07 -12.48
N GLN A 52 8.05 -15.82 -11.17
CA GLN A 52 8.45 -16.82 -10.17
C GLN A 52 7.27 -17.27 -9.32
N GLN A 53 6.34 -16.37 -9.02
CA GLN A 53 5.23 -16.65 -8.11
C GLN A 53 3.96 -15.89 -8.48
N ASP A 54 2.83 -16.41 -8.00
CA ASP A 54 1.53 -15.77 -8.16
C ASP A 54 1.52 -14.42 -7.40
N GLY A 55 0.89 -13.40 -7.96
CA GLY A 55 0.72 -12.06 -7.38
C GLY A 55 -0.76 -11.65 -7.35
N ILE A 56 -1.07 -10.44 -7.82
CA ILE A 56 -2.47 -10.04 -8.09
C ILE A 56 -3.07 -10.94 -9.18
N GLY A 57 -2.26 -11.31 -10.18
CA GLY A 57 -2.56 -12.31 -11.20
C GLY A 57 -1.60 -13.51 -11.15
N PRO A 58 -1.79 -14.51 -12.04
CA PRO A 58 -0.95 -15.70 -12.08
C PRO A 58 0.52 -15.38 -12.41
N GLN A 59 1.42 -16.22 -11.90
CA GLN A 59 2.82 -16.28 -12.34
C GLN A 59 2.88 -16.66 -13.82
N LEU A 60 3.75 -15.99 -14.58
CA LEU A 60 3.84 -16.12 -16.03
C LEU A 60 5.10 -16.83 -16.52
N GLY A 61 5.92 -17.37 -15.62
CA GLY A 61 7.11 -18.18 -15.95
C GLY A 61 6.73 -19.58 -16.43
N GLY A 62 7.50 -20.10 -17.39
CA GLY A 62 7.37 -21.48 -17.86
C GLY A 62 6.11 -21.78 -18.67
N LEU A 63 5.47 -20.76 -19.25
CA LEU A 63 4.25 -20.93 -20.04
C LEU A 63 4.50 -21.51 -21.45
N LYS A 64 5.76 -21.55 -21.90
CA LYS A 64 6.15 -22.11 -23.18
C LYS A 64 5.78 -23.60 -23.27
N GLY A 65 4.93 -23.94 -24.24
CA GLY A 65 4.41 -25.31 -24.42
C GLY A 65 3.32 -25.72 -23.42
N VAL A 66 2.91 -24.82 -22.51
CA VAL A 66 1.83 -25.04 -21.53
C VAL A 66 0.59 -24.21 -21.86
N VAL A 67 0.79 -23.06 -22.51
CA VAL A 67 -0.28 -22.14 -22.92
C VAL A 67 -0.10 -21.77 -24.37
N GLU A 68 -1.17 -21.89 -25.15
CA GLU A 68 -1.17 -21.48 -26.53
C GLU A 68 -0.92 -19.98 -26.66
N LYS A 69 -0.02 -19.60 -27.57
CA LYS A 69 0.34 -18.20 -27.85
C LYS A 69 -0.90 -17.37 -28.19
N ASP A 70 -1.80 -17.91 -29.02
CA ASP A 70 -3.02 -17.22 -29.46
C ASP A 70 -4.01 -16.99 -28.31
N TYR A 71 -4.05 -17.91 -27.34
CA TYR A 71 -4.82 -17.69 -26.13
C TYR A 71 -4.27 -16.49 -25.35
N LEU A 72 -2.95 -16.42 -25.16
CA LEU A 72 -2.31 -15.32 -24.43
C LEU A 72 -2.58 -13.97 -25.10
N ILE A 73 -2.49 -13.90 -26.44
CA ILE A 73 -2.78 -12.67 -27.19
C ILE A 73 -4.23 -12.24 -26.98
N LYS A 74 -5.19 -13.15 -27.19
CA LYS A 74 -6.63 -12.85 -27.03
C LYS A 74 -6.98 -12.49 -25.58
N PHE A 75 -6.39 -13.19 -24.62
CA PHE A 75 -6.64 -12.95 -23.21
C PHE A 75 -6.04 -11.62 -22.72
N ILE A 76 -4.88 -11.19 -23.23
CA ILE A 76 -4.33 -9.87 -22.89
C ILE A 76 -5.19 -8.75 -23.49
N GLN A 77 -5.71 -8.93 -24.70
CA GLN A 77 -6.53 -7.91 -25.36
C GLN A 77 -7.90 -7.75 -24.71
N SER A 78 -8.57 -8.87 -24.39
CA SER A 78 -9.98 -8.89 -23.95
C SER A 78 -10.25 -9.91 -22.83
N PRO A 79 -9.57 -9.83 -21.67
CA PRO A 79 -9.75 -10.78 -20.58
C PRO A 79 -11.20 -10.88 -20.10
N LYS A 80 -11.93 -9.75 -20.02
CA LYS A 80 -13.33 -9.74 -19.57
C LYS A 80 -14.23 -10.53 -20.51
N ALA A 81 -14.11 -10.33 -21.82
CA ALA A 81 -14.88 -11.06 -22.82
C ALA A 81 -14.60 -12.58 -22.77
N MET A 82 -13.36 -12.97 -22.48
CA MET A 82 -12.97 -14.37 -22.30
C MET A 82 -13.61 -15.00 -21.05
N VAL A 83 -13.74 -14.26 -19.95
CA VAL A 83 -14.43 -14.73 -18.74
C VAL A 83 -15.94 -14.80 -18.95
N GLU A 84 -16.54 -13.78 -19.58
CA GLU A 84 -17.99 -13.73 -19.86
C GLU A 84 -18.44 -14.82 -20.84
N SER A 85 -17.59 -15.17 -21.80
CA SER A 85 -17.80 -16.33 -22.70
C SER A 85 -17.56 -17.69 -22.02
N LYS A 86 -17.27 -17.70 -20.71
CA LYS A 86 -16.99 -18.90 -19.89
C LYS A 86 -15.83 -19.74 -20.43
N HIS A 87 -14.81 -19.10 -21.02
CA HIS A 87 -13.62 -19.81 -21.44
C HIS A 87 -12.93 -20.44 -20.23
N ALA A 88 -12.80 -21.78 -20.21
CA ALA A 88 -12.43 -22.56 -19.03
C ALA A 88 -11.20 -22.02 -18.28
N ARG A 89 -10.10 -21.72 -18.99
CA ARG A 89 -8.86 -21.19 -18.40
C ARG A 89 -9.02 -19.75 -17.86
N ALA A 90 -9.81 -18.92 -18.54
CA ALA A 90 -10.03 -17.53 -18.16
C ALA A 90 -10.91 -17.47 -16.91
N THR A 91 -11.99 -18.25 -16.88
CA THR A 91 -12.90 -18.37 -15.73
C THR A 91 -12.17 -18.97 -14.53
N ALA A 92 -11.34 -20.00 -14.71
CA ALA A 92 -10.55 -20.58 -13.62
C ALA A 92 -9.55 -19.57 -13.04
N ALA A 93 -8.88 -18.79 -13.89
CA ALA A 93 -8.00 -17.73 -13.44
C ALA A 93 -8.78 -16.65 -12.65
N PHE A 94 -9.90 -16.16 -13.18
CA PHE A 94 -10.73 -15.17 -12.49
C PHE A 94 -11.22 -15.68 -11.13
N ASN A 95 -11.71 -16.92 -11.05
CA ASN A 95 -12.16 -17.52 -9.80
C ASN A 95 -11.03 -17.67 -8.78
N LYS A 96 -9.81 -17.99 -9.23
CA LYS A 96 -8.64 -18.13 -8.35
C LYS A 96 -8.14 -16.79 -7.81
N PHE A 97 -8.07 -15.76 -8.64
CA PHE A 97 -7.43 -14.49 -8.29
C PHE A 97 -8.42 -13.40 -7.84
N GLY A 98 -9.73 -13.59 -8.07
CA GLY A 98 -10.78 -12.68 -7.62
C GLY A 98 -10.74 -11.26 -8.20
N THR A 99 -9.77 -10.98 -9.08
CA THR A 99 -9.54 -9.68 -9.70
C THR A 99 -9.63 -9.82 -11.20
N MET A 100 -10.46 -9.00 -11.85
CA MET A 100 -10.56 -8.94 -13.31
C MET A 100 -9.33 -8.23 -13.88
N MET A 101 -8.62 -8.88 -14.79
CA MET A 101 -7.52 -8.24 -15.53
C MET A 101 -8.09 -7.12 -16.42
N PRO A 102 -7.46 -5.93 -16.47
CA PRO A 102 -7.89 -4.86 -17.37
C PRO A 102 -7.79 -5.28 -18.84
N ASP A 103 -8.67 -4.75 -19.70
CA ASP A 103 -8.53 -4.91 -21.15
C ASP A 103 -7.40 -4.01 -21.68
N PHE A 104 -6.62 -4.49 -22.65
CA PHE A 104 -5.48 -3.78 -23.22
C PHE A 104 -5.66 -3.42 -24.70
N HIS A 105 -6.87 -3.03 -25.09
CA HIS A 105 -7.19 -2.60 -26.47
C HIS A 105 -6.36 -1.41 -26.97
N GLN A 106 -5.79 -0.62 -26.06
CA GLN A 106 -4.89 0.48 -26.38
C GLN A 106 -3.50 0.04 -26.87
N LEU A 107 -3.10 -1.21 -26.60
CA LEU A 107 -1.83 -1.75 -27.08
C LEU A 107 -1.98 -2.22 -28.53
N LYS A 108 -0.97 -1.94 -29.36
CA LYS A 108 -0.94 -2.46 -30.72
C LYS A 108 -0.81 -3.98 -30.68
N THR A 109 -1.38 -4.66 -31.67
CA THR A 109 -1.25 -6.13 -31.79
C THR A 109 0.22 -6.58 -31.80
N SER A 110 1.12 -5.81 -32.43
CA SER A 110 2.56 -6.05 -32.43
C SER A 110 3.17 -5.99 -31.02
N ASP A 111 2.74 -5.04 -30.19
CA ASP A 111 3.22 -4.90 -28.81
C ASP A 111 2.72 -6.06 -27.94
N VAL A 112 1.47 -6.50 -28.13
CA VAL A 112 0.95 -7.70 -27.44
C VAL A 112 1.73 -8.95 -27.85
N GLN A 113 2.07 -9.09 -29.14
CA GLN A 113 2.89 -10.20 -29.63
C GLN A 113 4.31 -10.19 -29.03
N ASP A 114 4.92 -9.02 -28.87
CA ASP A 114 6.23 -8.86 -28.22
C ASP A 114 6.17 -9.22 -26.74
N VAL A 115 5.14 -8.77 -26.02
CA VAL A 115 4.90 -9.13 -24.61
C VAL A 115 4.73 -10.64 -24.45
N VAL A 116 3.95 -11.28 -25.31
CA VAL A 116 3.77 -12.74 -25.26
C VAL A 116 5.09 -13.46 -25.56
N ALA A 117 5.89 -12.96 -26.52
CA ALA A 117 7.22 -13.53 -26.77
C ALA A 117 8.15 -13.40 -25.55
N TYR A 118 8.11 -12.26 -24.86
CA TYR A 118 8.86 -12.05 -23.62
C TYR A 118 8.40 -13.00 -22.51
N ILE A 119 7.09 -13.16 -22.29
CA ILE A 119 6.51 -14.08 -21.30
C ILE A 119 6.94 -15.53 -21.60
N LEU A 120 6.80 -15.97 -22.85
CA LEU A 120 7.16 -17.33 -23.25
C LEU A 120 8.67 -17.61 -23.23
N ALA A 121 9.51 -16.57 -23.15
CA ALA A 121 10.94 -16.72 -22.95
C ALA A 121 11.33 -16.95 -21.48
N GLN A 122 10.42 -16.73 -20.53
CA GLN A 122 10.73 -16.85 -19.11
C GLN A 122 10.73 -18.30 -18.64
N PRO A 123 11.75 -18.72 -17.87
CA PRO A 123 11.85 -20.09 -17.38
C PRO A 123 10.71 -20.42 -16.41
N ALA A 124 10.42 -21.71 -16.23
CA ALA A 124 9.49 -22.16 -15.20
C ALA A 124 10.04 -21.85 -13.80
N PRO A 125 9.18 -21.53 -12.82
CA PRO A 125 9.60 -21.42 -11.43
C PRO A 125 10.24 -22.71 -10.91
N ASN A 126 11.21 -22.60 -10.01
CA ASN A 126 11.83 -23.76 -9.36
C ASN A 126 10.79 -24.50 -8.49
N LYS A 127 10.33 -25.67 -8.94
CA LYS A 127 9.27 -26.50 -8.29
C LYS A 127 9.64 -27.08 -6.92
N ALA A 128 10.89 -27.02 -6.48
CA ALA A 128 11.34 -27.59 -5.21
C ALA A 128 10.78 -26.90 -3.95
N ALA A 129 10.02 -25.80 -4.10
CA ALA A 129 9.60 -24.93 -3.01
C ALA A 129 8.17 -25.18 -2.46
N ASN A 130 7.38 -26.09 -3.06
CA ASN A 130 5.95 -26.21 -2.71
C ASN A 130 5.62 -27.26 -1.64
N GLU A 131 6.58 -28.06 -1.16
CA GLU A 131 6.29 -29.18 -0.25
C GLU A 131 6.44 -28.86 1.26
N VAL A 132 6.83 -27.63 1.64
CA VAL A 132 7.00 -27.25 3.06
C VAL A 132 6.12 -26.05 3.48
N ALA A 133 5.31 -25.50 2.58
CA ALA A 133 4.47 -24.35 2.88
C ALA A 133 3.30 -24.76 3.80
N SER A 134 3.28 -24.26 5.04
CA SER A 134 2.08 -24.38 5.86
C SER A 134 0.96 -23.56 5.24
N GLN A 135 -0.15 -24.19 4.86
CA GLN A 135 -1.33 -23.50 4.33
C GLN A 135 -2.03 -22.65 5.41
N ASN A 136 -1.83 -23.00 6.68
CA ASN A 136 -2.32 -22.28 7.86
C ASN A 136 -1.22 -22.34 8.94
N PRO A 137 -0.32 -21.34 9.01
CA PRO A 137 0.77 -21.34 9.97
C PRO A 137 0.32 -21.09 11.42
N ILE A 138 -0.88 -20.56 11.67
CA ILE A 138 -1.42 -20.31 13.02
C ILE A 138 -2.84 -20.92 13.09
N PRO A 139 -2.96 -22.23 13.33
CA PRO A 139 -4.25 -22.93 13.21
C PRO A 139 -5.27 -22.55 14.28
N GLU A 140 -4.85 -21.92 15.38
CA GLU A 140 -5.72 -21.51 16.46
C GLU A 140 -6.53 -20.25 16.08
N PRO A 141 -7.88 -20.33 16.03
CA PRO A 141 -8.68 -19.17 15.67
C PRO A 141 -8.68 -18.10 16.76
N ILE A 142 -8.88 -16.84 16.35
CA ILE A 142 -9.00 -15.72 17.29
C ILE A 142 -10.33 -15.84 18.03
N ALA A 143 -10.25 -16.04 19.34
CA ALA A 143 -11.43 -16.13 20.19
C ALA A 143 -12.18 -14.79 20.27
N LYS A 144 -13.50 -14.84 20.17
CA LYS A 144 -14.36 -13.68 20.48
C LYS A 144 -14.30 -13.36 21.97
N ALA A 145 -14.23 -12.07 22.26
CA ALA A 145 -14.28 -11.54 23.61
C ALA A 145 -15.72 -11.60 24.17
N GLY A 146 -15.82 -11.57 25.50
CA GLY A 146 -17.12 -11.42 26.18
C GLY A 146 -17.68 -9.99 26.17
N ILE A 147 -16.98 -9.05 25.53
CA ILE A 147 -17.39 -7.64 25.43
C ILE A 147 -17.73 -7.34 23.98
N THR A 148 -18.95 -6.87 23.72
CA THR A 148 -19.39 -6.38 22.40
C THR A 148 -19.12 -4.88 22.30
N LEU A 149 -18.58 -4.42 21.17
CA LEU A 149 -18.47 -2.99 20.89
C LEU A 149 -19.74 -2.47 20.23
N ASN A 150 -20.43 -1.56 20.92
CA ASN A 150 -21.53 -0.82 20.33
C ASN A 150 -20.98 0.31 19.45
N LEU A 151 -21.48 0.38 18.22
CA LEU A 151 -21.12 1.40 17.26
C LEU A 151 -22.24 2.44 17.16
N GLN A 152 -21.87 3.70 17.14
CA GLN A 152 -22.77 4.81 16.81
C GLN A 152 -22.29 5.46 15.52
N LYS A 153 -23.13 5.50 14.48
CA LYS A 153 -22.82 6.26 13.26
C LYS A 153 -22.70 7.74 13.60
N VAL A 154 -21.59 8.35 13.20
CA VAL A 154 -21.29 9.77 13.43
C VAL A 154 -21.64 10.58 12.20
N LEU A 155 -21.05 10.21 11.06
CA LEU A 155 -21.30 10.83 9.77
C LEU A 155 -20.99 9.86 8.64
N GLN A 156 -21.26 10.31 7.42
CA GLN A 156 -20.76 9.70 6.20
C GLN A 156 -20.06 10.79 5.38
N PHE A 157 -18.80 10.55 5.05
CA PHE A 157 -18.03 11.48 4.22
C PHE A 157 -18.63 11.55 2.81
N PRO A 158 -18.52 12.71 2.14
CA PRO A 158 -18.89 12.82 0.74
C PRO A 158 -18.15 11.77 -0.09
N TYR A 159 -18.86 11.11 -1.01
CA TYR A 159 -18.21 10.21 -1.95
C TYR A 159 -17.22 10.98 -2.80
N THR A 160 -15.98 10.52 -2.76
CA THR A 160 -14.91 11.07 -3.59
C THR A 160 -14.72 10.23 -4.86
N ASN A 161 -15.38 9.07 -4.98
CA ASN A 161 -15.30 8.18 -6.12
C ASN A 161 -16.67 7.55 -6.49
N ASP A 162 -16.92 7.38 -7.79
CA ASP A 162 -18.11 6.72 -8.33
C ASP A 162 -18.05 5.20 -8.23
N LYS A 163 -16.85 4.64 -8.04
CA LYS A 163 -16.60 3.20 -7.89
C LYS A 163 -16.13 2.90 -6.47
N GLN A 164 -16.20 1.63 -6.08
CA GLN A 164 -15.61 1.16 -4.84
C GLN A 164 -14.07 1.31 -4.88
N PRO A 165 -13.41 1.73 -3.79
CA PRO A 165 -14.00 2.30 -2.58
C PRO A 165 -14.58 3.71 -2.83
N ARG A 166 -15.77 4.00 -2.31
CA ARG A 166 -16.52 5.26 -2.54
C ARG A 166 -15.82 6.48 -1.96
N THR A 167 -15.04 6.28 -0.90
CA THR A 167 -14.15 7.27 -0.31
C THR A 167 -12.76 6.66 -0.16
N ARG A 168 -11.77 7.45 0.26
CA ARG A 168 -10.46 6.91 0.59
C ARG A 168 -9.92 7.47 1.91
N VAL A 169 -10.81 7.69 2.88
CA VAL A 169 -10.49 8.07 4.26
C VAL A 169 -9.41 7.16 4.86
N ASN A 170 -8.31 7.71 5.33
CA ASN A 170 -7.10 6.94 5.60
C ASN A 170 -6.56 7.11 7.01
N LYS A 171 -6.42 8.34 7.48
CA LYS A 171 -5.86 8.65 8.80
C LYS A 171 -6.75 9.67 9.49
N MET A 172 -7.05 9.41 10.75
CA MET A 172 -7.70 10.36 11.64
C MET A 172 -6.70 10.89 12.67
N GLY A 173 -6.81 12.17 12.98
CA GLY A 173 -6.13 12.85 14.06
C GLY A 173 -7.02 13.96 14.59
N PHE A 174 -6.45 14.95 15.25
CA PHE A 174 -7.19 16.11 15.73
C PHE A 174 -6.35 17.37 15.64
N HIS A 175 -7.04 18.50 15.51
CA HIS A 175 -6.40 19.80 15.44
C HIS A 175 -5.75 20.16 16.80
N PRO A 176 -4.47 20.59 16.86
CA PRO A 176 -3.76 20.75 18.13
C PRO A 176 -4.37 21.80 19.07
N ILE A 177 -5.06 22.80 18.52
CA ILE A 177 -5.67 23.90 19.27
C ILE A 177 -7.13 23.59 19.61
N THR A 178 -8.01 23.56 18.58
CA THR A 178 -9.45 23.35 18.74
C THR A 178 -9.85 21.96 19.20
N LYS A 179 -8.94 20.97 19.09
CA LYS A 179 -9.19 19.55 19.41
C LYS A 179 -10.24 18.88 18.53
N GLU A 180 -10.70 19.56 17.48
CA GLU A 180 -11.63 19.02 16.49
C GLU A 180 -11.00 17.88 15.70
N THR A 181 -11.82 16.93 15.29
CA THR A 181 -11.38 15.76 14.53
C THR A 181 -10.93 16.17 13.13
N LEU A 182 -9.79 15.64 12.71
CA LEU A 182 -9.25 15.76 11.36
C LEU A 182 -9.20 14.38 10.69
N VAL A 183 -9.62 14.28 9.43
CA VAL A 183 -9.57 13.04 8.66
C VAL A 183 -8.97 13.29 7.28
N ALA A 184 -7.85 12.64 7.00
CA ALA A 184 -7.24 12.63 5.67
C ALA A 184 -7.93 11.60 4.77
N ASP A 185 -8.20 11.98 3.55
CA ASP A 185 -8.61 11.12 2.44
C ASP A 185 -7.48 11.08 1.41
N LEU A 186 -7.09 9.88 0.96
CA LEU A 186 -6.02 9.68 -0.02
C LEU A 186 -6.25 10.46 -1.32
N GLN A 187 -7.47 10.89 -1.62
CA GLN A 187 -7.76 11.71 -2.79
C GLN A 187 -7.17 13.12 -2.73
N GLY A 188 -6.59 13.54 -1.59
CA GLY A 188 -5.86 14.79 -1.47
C GLY A 188 -6.42 15.74 -0.41
N LYS A 189 -7.53 15.38 0.24
CA LYS A 189 -8.22 16.26 1.17
C LYS A 189 -7.95 15.86 2.62
N ILE A 190 -7.82 16.84 3.50
CA ILE A 190 -8.01 16.66 4.94
C ILE A 190 -9.30 17.38 5.30
N TYR A 191 -10.21 16.69 5.98
CA TYR A 191 -11.44 17.25 6.50
C TYR A 191 -11.29 17.60 7.97
N ILE A 192 -11.83 18.73 8.42
CA ILE A 192 -12.08 19.07 9.82
C ILE A 192 -13.57 18.92 10.11
N LEU A 193 -13.93 18.25 11.20
CA LEU A 193 -15.33 18.11 11.60
C LEU A 193 -15.73 19.30 12.48
N ASN A 194 -16.81 19.98 12.12
CA ASN A 194 -17.36 21.07 12.92
C ASN A 194 -18.19 20.55 14.11
N SER A 195 -18.78 21.46 14.89
CA SER A 195 -19.56 21.14 16.10
C SER A 195 -20.79 20.24 15.85
N THR A 196 -21.26 20.12 14.61
CA THR A 196 -22.36 19.22 14.22
C THR A 196 -21.89 17.98 13.47
N ASN A 197 -20.58 17.68 13.54
CA ASN A 197 -19.90 16.58 12.84
C ASN A 197 -19.97 16.65 11.31
N GLN A 198 -20.21 17.83 10.73
CA GLN A 198 -20.13 18.00 9.27
C GLN A 198 -18.68 18.22 8.83
N PRO A 199 -18.23 17.54 7.76
CA PRO A 199 -16.86 17.65 7.27
C PRO A 199 -16.67 18.91 6.42
N GLU A 200 -15.73 19.75 6.82
CA GLU A 200 -15.26 20.92 6.08
C GLU A 200 -13.84 20.64 5.55
N VAL A 201 -13.48 21.15 4.37
CA VAL A 201 -12.12 20.95 3.82
C VAL A 201 -11.13 21.81 4.61
N TYR A 202 -10.25 21.16 5.36
CA TYR A 202 -9.14 21.78 6.08
C TYR A 202 -7.90 21.93 5.20
N PHE A 203 -7.63 20.98 4.32
CA PHE A 203 -6.48 21.03 3.40
C PHE A 203 -6.83 20.34 2.07
N ASP A 204 -6.26 20.82 0.97
CA ASP A 204 -6.44 20.24 -0.37
C ASP A 204 -5.10 20.23 -1.12
N ALA A 205 -4.49 19.04 -1.19
CA ALA A 205 -3.21 18.80 -1.84
C ALA A 205 -3.20 19.22 -3.32
N THR A 206 -4.34 19.13 -4.00
CA THR A 206 -4.45 19.42 -5.44
C THR A 206 -4.25 20.89 -5.75
N ARG A 207 -4.43 21.78 -4.77
CA ARG A 207 -4.20 23.22 -4.90
C ARG A 207 -2.72 23.59 -4.87
N TYR A 208 -1.88 22.72 -4.30
CA TYR A 208 -0.46 23.00 -4.04
C TYR A 208 0.48 22.17 -4.92
N PHE A 209 0.09 20.96 -5.26
CA PHE A 209 0.99 20.00 -5.91
C PHE A 209 0.47 19.61 -7.29
N LYS A 210 1.01 20.25 -8.33
CA LYS A 210 0.63 19.97 -9.73
C LYS A 210 0.82 18.49 -10.13
N ASN A 211 1.78 17.82 -9.49
CA ASN A 211 2.15 16.43 -9.76
C ASN A 211 1.49 15.46 -8.79
N PHE A 212 0.56 15.91 -7.94
CA PHE A 212 -0.14 15.01 -7.03
C PHE A 212 -0.87 13.92 -7.81
N VAL A 213 -0.63 12.67 -7.43
CA VAL A 213 -1.41 11.53 -7.92
C VAL A 213 -1.96 10.75 -6.75
N ASN A 214 -3.18 10.27 -6.90
CA ASN A 214 -3.85 9.39 -5.96
C ASN A 214 -4.04 7.98 -6.56
N ASN A 215 -3.50 7.72 -7.74
CA ASN A 215 -3.56 6.45 -8.45
C ASN A 215 -2.27 6.29 -9.30
N PRO A 216 -1.84 5.06 -9.67
CA PRO A 216 -2.44 3.76 -9.35
C PRO A 216 -2.14 3.32 -7.92
N GLY A 217 -2.87 2.34 -7.39
CA GLY A 217 -2.57 1.71 -6.10
C GLY A 217 -3.50 2.15 -4.96
N LEU A 218 -3.82 1.20 -4.07
CA LEU A 218 -4.83 1.39 -3.01
C LEU A 218 -4.40 2.36 -1.90
N ALA A 219 -3.10 2.60 -1.75
CA ALA A 219 -2.51 3.49 -0.76
C ALA A 219 -1.87 4.76 -1.36
N THR A 220 -1.95 4.94 -2.68
CA THR A 220 -1.43 6.12 -3.38
C THR A 220 -2.31 7.33 -3.11
N GLY A 221 -1.69 8.48 -2.87
CA GLY A 221 -2.36 9.75 -2.58
C GLY A 221 -1.79 10.48 -1.37
N LEU A 222 -2.64 11.23 -0.68
CA LEU A 222 -2.30 11.91 0.59
C LEU A 222 -2.22 10.88 1.72
N GLY A 223 -1.03 10.32 1.94
CA GLY A 223 -0.82 9.20 2.86
C GLY A 223 -1.10 9.54 4.32
N SER A 224 -0.54 10.65 4.81
CA SER A 224 -0.53 10.98 6.24
C SER A 224 -0.34 12.47 6.47
N PHE A 225 -0.61 12.89 7.71
CA PHE A 225 -0.33 14.23 8.21
C PHE A 225 0.06 14.18 9.68
N ALA A 226 0.78 15.21 10.15
CA ALA A 226 1.15 15.39 11.54
C ALA A 226 1.33 16.89 11.86
N PHE A 227 1.18 17.26 13.13
CA PHE A 227 1.52 18.59 13.61
C PHE A 227 2.72 18.50 14.54
N HIS A 228 3.65 19.46 14.45
CA HIS A 228 4.74 19.53 15.40
C HIS A 228 4.18 19.68 16.84
N PRO A 229 4.80 19.09 17.88
CA PRO A 229 4.34 19.25 19.27
C PRO A 229 4.22 20.71 19.71
N ASP A 230 5.11 21.58 19.23
CA ASP A 230 5.07 23.05 19.38
C ASP A 230 4.22 23.79 18.33
N PHE A 231 3.26 23.16 17.63
CA PHE A 231 2.51 23.76 16.51
C PHE A 231 1.96 25.16 16.81
N ILE A 232 1.48 25.40 18.03
CA ILE A 232 0.95 26.71 18.45
C ILE A 232 2.00 27.82 18.34
N LYS A 233 3.27 27.50 18.59
CA LYS A 233 4.39 28.44 18.60
C LYS A 233 5.08 28.51 17.25
N ASN A 234 5.40 27.35 16.67
CA ASN A 234 6.22 27.28 15.45
C ASN A 234 5.42 27.20 14.16
N LYS A 235 4.10 26.95 14.24
CA LYS A 235 3.19 26.82 13.10
C LYS A 235 3.55 25.71 12.11
N LEU A 236 4.30 24.69 12.55
CA LEU A 236 4.79 23.62 11.69
C LEU A 236 3.81 22.44 11.62
N ALA A 237 3.34 22.13 10.42
CA ALA A 237 2.58 20.93 10.10
C ALA A 237 3.31 20.12 9.01
N TYR A 238 2.96 18.86 8.84
CA TYR A 238 3.61 17.96 7.91
C TYR A 238 2.58 17.12 7.16
N THR A 239 2.82 16.87 5.88
CA THR A 239 2.00 15.98 5.05
C THR A 239 2.88 15.07 4.21
N THR A 240 2.36 13.89 3.87
CA THR A 240 2.97 13.03 2.85
C THR A 240 2.06 12.86 1.66
N HIS A 241 2.60 12.92 0.45
CA HIS A 241 1.84 12.61 -0.76
C HIS A 241 2.67 11.83 -1.78
N THR A 242 2.00 11.39 -2.83
CA THR A 242 2.61 10.70 -3.95
C THR A 242 2.59 11.53 -5.23
N GLU A 243 3.65 11.37 -6.01
CA GLU A 243 3.83 11.95 -7.34
C GLU A 243 4.26 10.85 -8.33
N PRO A 244 4.07 11.05 -9.66
CA PRO A 244 4.61 10.15 -10.67
C PRO A 244 6.11 9.91 -10.51
N ALA A 245 6.59 8.82 -11.11
CA ALA A 245 8.02 8.54 -11.17
C ALA A 245 8.78 9.73 -11.79
N ASN A 246 9.97 10.02 -11.23
CA ASN A 246 10.94 10.96 -11.78
C ASN A 246 10.41 12.40 -11.97
N THR A 247 9.45 12.85 -11.16
CA THR A 247 9.01 14.26 -11.21
C THR A 247 10.07 15.23 -10.71
N ALA A 248 10.94 14.78 -9.79
CA ALA A 248 12.16 15.47 -9.39
C ALA A 248 13.23 14.46 -8.94
N LYS A 249 14.47 14.94 -8.75
CA LYS A 249 15.55 14.11 -8.18
C LYS A 249 15.15 13.69 -6.75
N ALA A 250 15.11 12.39 -6.50
CA ALA A 250 14.87 11.85 -5.17
C ALA A 250 16.11 11.99 -4.28
N ASP A 251 15.90 12.24 -2.99
CA ASP A 251 16.94 12.17 -1.97
C ASP A 251 17.39 10.72 -1.74
N PHE A 252 16.42 9.80 -1.82
CA PHE A 252 16.67 8.35 -1.76
C PHE A 252 16.21 7.70 -3.06
N ALA A 253 17.19 7.24 -3.85
CA ALA A 253 16.99 6.64 -5.15
C ALA A 253 17.65 5.26 -5.23
N TYR A 254 17.18 4.45 -6.16
CA TYR A 254 17.82 3.18 -6.50
C TYR A 254 18.98 3.41 -7.48
N GLY A 255 19.81 2.39 -7.71
CA GLY A 255 20.83 2.43 -8.75
C GLY A 255 20.25 2.63 -10.16
N GLU A 256 21.09 3.03 -11.12
CA GLU A 256 20.71 3.55 -12.45
C GLU A 256 19.77 2.65 -13.29
N ASN A 257 19.71 1.34 -12.99
CA ASN A 257 18.94 0.37 -13.76
C ASN A 257 17.62 -0.07 -13.09
N MET A 258 17.28 0.50 -11.94
CA MET A 258 16.07 0.10 -11.20
C MET A 258 14.86 0.93 -11.62
N PRO A 259 13.74 0.29 -11.97
CA PRO A 259 12.54 0.99 -12.37
C PRO A 259 11.94 1.77 -11.20
N VAL A 260 11.56 3.01 -11.45
CA VAL A 260 10.80 3.85 -10.51
C VAL A 260 9.37 3.94 -11.00
N LYS A 261 8.40 3.66 -10.12
CA LYS A 261 6.97 3.70 -10.47
C LYS A 261 6.24 4.88 -9.84
N LEU A 262 6.71 5.33 -8.68
CA LEU A 262 6.09 6.42 -7.93
C LEU A 262 7.17 7.11 -7.08
N GLN A 263 6.92 8.36 -6.71
CA GLN A 263 7.69 9.07 -5.70
C GLN A 263 6.80 9.40 -4.52
N TRP A 264 7.31 9.18 -3.31
CA TRP A 264 6.70 9.67 -2.08
C TRP A 264 7.45 10.91 -1.60
N VAL A 265 6.70 11.89 -1.10
CA VAL A 265 7.23 13.20 -0.72
C VAL A 265 6.74 13.56 0.68
N VAL A 266 7.64 14.06 1.53
CA VAL A 266 7.33 14.67 2.83
C VAL A 266 7.44 16.18 2.70
N ILE A 267 6.36 16.89 3.03
CA ILE A 267 6.30 18.34 3.01
C ILE A 267 6.13 18.85 4.44
N GLU A 268 6.96 19.80 4.83
CA GLU A 268 6.73 20.68 5.98
C GLU A 268 5.95 21.92 5.52
N TRP A 269 5.01 22.36 6.34
CA TRP A 269 4.22 23.56 6.14
C TRP A 269 4.54 24.55 7.24
N THR A 270 4.92 25.76 6.88
CA THR A 270 4.81 26.91 7.78
C THR A 270 3.42 27.50 7.61
N VAL A 271 2.51 27.20 8.55
CA VAL A 271 1.10 27.60 8.49
C VAL A 271 0.95 29.10 8.79
N ASN A 272 0.12 29.79 8.01
CA ASN A 272 -0.10 31.24 8.16
C ASN A 272 -0.76 31.58 9.52
N ASP A 273 -1.92 30.98 9.76
CA ASP A 273 -2.69 31.08 11.00
C ASP A 273 -2.99 29.69 11.60
N PRO A 274 -2.35 29.31 12.73
CA PRO A 274 -2.59 28.04 13.39
C PRO A 274 -4.00 27.81 13.92
N LYS A 275 -4.85 28.85 13.97
CA LYS A 275 -6.25 28.76 14.42
C LYS A 275 -7.24 28.71 13.26
N ALA A 276 -6.79 28.91 12.02
CA ALA A 276 -7.67 28.87 10.87
C ALA A 276 -8.25 27.47 10.68
N ARG A 277 -9.50 27.43 10.18
CA ARG A 277 -10.19 26.19 9.81
C ARG A 277 -9.76 25.66 8.44
N GLU A 278 -8.84 26.35 7.77
CA GLU A 278 -8.17 25.91 6.56
C GLU A 278 -6.66 26.08 6.75
N LEU A 279 -5.91 25.01 6.51
CA LEU A 279 -4.46 25.03 6.46
C LEU A 279 -4.04 25.71 5.16
N THR A 280 -3.55 26.94 5.31
CA THR A 280 -2.77 27.63 4.29
C THR A 280 -1.39 27.95 4.83
N GLY A 281 -0.38 27.91 3.98
CA GLY A 281 0.99 28.14 4.40
C GLY A 281 1.99 27.96 3.28
N THR A 282 3.26 28.09 3.62
CA THR A 282 4.37 27.88 2.69
C THR A 282 4.89 26.44 2.82
N PRO A 283 4.90 25.65 1.73
CA PRO A 283 5.45 24.31 1.73
C PRO A 283 6.99 24.32 1.60
N ARG A 284 7.65 23.40 2.29
CA ARG A 284 9.08 23.07 2.18
C ARG A 284 9.21 21.55 2.05
N GLU A 285 9.77 21.07 0.95
CA GLU A 285 10.03 19.64 0.76
C GLU A 285 11.19 19.19 1.64
N LEU A 286 10.95 18.21 2.52
CA LEU A 286 11.98 17.64 3.39
C LEU A 286 12.67 16.43 2.77
N MET A 287 11.88 15.54 2.18
CA MET A 287 12.33 14.23 1.74
C MET A 287 11.52 13.75 0.54
N ARG A 288 12.21 13.26 -0.49
CA ARG A 288 11.64 12.62 -1.67
C ARG A 288 12.28 11.25 -1.89
N VAL A 289 11.44 10.25 -2.10
CA VAL A 289 11.84 8.84 -2.15
C VAL A 289 11.29 8.18 -3.39
N ASN A 290 12.14 7.45 -4.12
CA ASN A 290 11.70 6.57 -5.19
C ASN A 290 11.12 5.27 -4.63
N VAL A 291 10.04 4.77 -5.22
CA VAL A 291 9.55 3.40 -5.00
C VAL A 291 9.47 2.63 -6.31
N VAL A 292 9.88 1.35 -6.28
CA VAL A 292 9.92 0.45 -7.44
C VAL A 292 8.55 -0.10 -7.85
N ASN A 293 7.55 0.12 -7.02
CA ASN A 293 6.15 -0.24 -7.25
C ASN A 293 5.20 0.82 -6.62
N VAL A 294 3.88 0.64 -6.76
CA VAL A 294 2.84 1.55 -6.26
C VAL A 294 2.29 1.16 -4.87
N ILE A 295 3.01 0.30 -4.16
CA ILE A 295 2.64 -0.24 -2.85
C ILE A 295 3.75 0.01 -1.82
N HIS A 296 3.43 -0.14 -0.54
CA HIS A 296 4.38 -0.09 0.58
C HIS A 296 5.24 1.18 0.62
N GLY A 297 4.62 2.35 0.46
CA GLY A 297 5.28 3.64 0.61
C GLY A 297 5.14 4.26 2.00
N MET A 298 5.18 5.59 2.07
CA MET A 298 5.13 6.38 3.32
C MET A 298 3.71 6.60 3.84
N GLN A 299 3.10 5.57 4.41
CA GLN A 299 1.71 5.67 4.88
C GLN A 299 1.56 6.30 6.27
N GLU A 300 2.65 6.48 7.02
CA GLU A 300 2.60 7.08 8.35
C GLU A 300 3.76 8.05 8.59
N ILE A 301 3.40 9.26 9.03
CA ILE A 301 4.28 10.16 9.76
C ILE A 301 3.64 10.52 11.10
N ALA A 302 4.41 10.51 12.18
CA ALA A 302 3.88 10.85 13.50
C ALA A 302 4.98 11.38 14.44
N PHE A 303 4.56 12.23 15.37
CA PHE A 303 5.34 12.59 16.55
C PHE A 303 4.83 11.79 17.75
N ASN A 304 5.70 11.54 18.71
CA ASN A 304 5.29 10.99 19.99
C ASN A 304 4.38 11.99 20.73
N PRO A 305 3.09 11.66 20.95
CA PRO A 305 2.15 12.59 21.57
C PRO A 305 2.34 12.71 23.09
N PHE A 306 3.14 11.84 23.70
CA PHE A 306 3.41 11.82 25.14
C PHE A 306 4.78 12.40 25.51
N ALA A 307 5.65 12.66 24.52
CA ALA A 307 6.94 13.30 24.75
C ALA A 307 6.75 14.73 25.26
N LYS A 308 7.55 15.11 26.25
CA LYS A 308 7.64 16.44 26.84
C LYS A 308 8.91 17.14 26.35
N PRO A 309 9.01 18.49 26.41
CA PRO A 309 10.17 19.22 25.90
C PRO A 309 11.56 18.78 26.39
N ALA A 310 11.64 18.14 27.56
CA ALA A 310 12.89 17.60 28.11
C ALA A 310 13.21 16.17 27.66
N ASP A 311 12.25 15.46 27.08
CA ASP A 311 12.44 14.10 26.60
C ASP A 311 13.20 14.13 25.27
N GLU A 312 14.13 13.19 25.10
CA GLU A 312 14.96 13.06 23.89
C GLU A 312 14.12 12.92 22.60
N ASP A 313 12.94 12.33 22.71
CA ASP A 313 12.05 12.05 21.58
C ASP A 313 11.18 13.26 21.18
N TYR A 314 11.29 14.39 21.90
CA TYR A 314 10.43 15.55 21.68
C TYR A 314 10.73 16.27 20.37
N GLY A 315 9.69 16.42 19.54
CA GLY A 315 9.81 17.06 18.25
C GLY A 315 10.53 16.22 17.20
N LEU A 316 10.76 14.92 17.46
CA LEU A 316 11.29 14.00 16.46
C LEU A 316 10.16 13.35 15.65
N LEU A 317 10.29 13.38 14.32
CA LEU A 317 9.32 12.84 13.39
C LEU A 317 9.68 11.39 13.03
N TYR A 318 8.77 10.47 13.32
CA TYR A 318 8.85 9.08 12.89
C TYR A 318 8.17 8.91 11.54
N ILE A 319 8.79 8.13 10.65
CA ILE A 319 8.30 7.88 9.29
C ILE A 319 8.30 6.37 9.04
N GLY A 320 7.13 5.80 8.73
CA GLY A 320 7.01 4.41 8.30
C GLY A 320 7.30 4.29 6.81
N MET A 321 8.42 3.67 6.44
CA MET A 321 8.81 3.40 5.06
C MET A 321 8.72 1.91 4.76
N GLY A 322 7.74 1.51 3.95
CA GLY A 322 7.69 0.13 3.45
C GLY A 322 8.82 -0.18 2.47
N ASP A 323 8.88 -1.43 2.02
CA ASP A 323 9.90 -1.87 1.07
C ASP A 323 9.66 -1.37 -0.38
N GLY A 324 8.63 -0.54 -0.60
CA GLY A 324 8.25 -0.05 -1.92
C GLY A 324 7.78 -1.13 -2.90
N GLY A 325 7.45 -2.33 -2.42
CA GLY A 325 7.17 -3.52 -3.22
C GLY A 325 8.43 -4.17 -3.81
N ALA A 326 9.63 -3.82 -3.33
CA ALA A 326 10.88 -4.29 -3.88
C ALA A 326 11.06 -5.80 -3.79
N VAL A 327 10.68 -6.40 -2.67
CA VAL A 327 10.86 -7.84 -2.44
C VAL A 327 9.95 -8.65 -3.35
N GLU A 328 8.68 -8.26 -3.51
CA GLU A 328 7.75 -8.89 -4.47
C GLU A 328 8.24 -8.81 -5.92
N ARG A 329 9.05 -7.80 -6.21
CA ARG A 329 9.69 -7.59 -7.51
C ARG A 329 11.02 -8.33 -7.69
N GLY A 330 11.43 -9.13 -6.70
CA GLY A 330 12.68 -9.89 -6.77
C GLY A 330 13.92 -9.08 -6.39
N TYR A 331 13.77 -7.99 -5.65
CA TYR A 331 14.87 -7.14 -5.18
C TYR A 331 14.98 -7.13 -3.64
N PRO A 332 15.20 -8.29 -3.00
CA PRO A 332 15.17 -8.37 -1.54
C PRO A 332 16.27 -7.58 -0.84
N ASP A 333 17.40 -7.39 -1.53
CA ASP A 333 18.55 -6.66 -0.97
C ASP A 333 18.24 -5.18 -0.72
N ILE A 334 17.20 -4.62 -1.35
CA ILE A 334 16.72 -3.26 -1.07
C ILE A 334 16.25 -3.16 0.38
N ALA A 335 15.48 -4.14 0.87
CA ALA A 335 14.96 -4.17 2.23
C ALA A 335 16.05 -4.60 3.24
N ARG A 336 16.98 -5.48 2.85
CA ARG A 336 18.10 -5.92 3.72
C ARG A 336 19.19 -4.88 3.88
N ASN A 337 19.39 -4.02 2.89
CA ASN A 337 20.47 -3.05 2.93
C ASN A 337 20.21 -2.03 4.05
N LYS A 338 21.12 -2.00 5.02
CA LYS A 338 21.11 -1.09 6.17
C LYS A 338 21.44 0.36 5.81
N ASN A 339 22.03 0.59 4.63
CA ASN A 339 22.37 1.92 4.11
C ASN A 339 21.21 2.52 3.30
N ASN A 340 20.04 1.89 3.31
CA ASN A 340 18.84 2.32 2.61
C ASN A 340 17.65 2.46 3.56
N ILE A 341 16.65 3.24 3.12
CA ILE A 341 15.44 3.56 3.89
C ILE A 341 14.28 2.57 3.70
N TRP A 342 14.30 1.71 2.69
CA TRP A 342 13.18 0.83 2.38
C TRP A 342 13.04 -0.30 3.38
N GLY A 343 11.81 -0.56 3.82
CA GLY A 343 11.48 -1.56 4.84
C GLY A 343 11.95 -1.17 6.25
N LYS A 344 11.91 0.13 6.57
CA LYS A 344 12.43 0.72 7.81
C LYS A 344 11.41 1.63 8.48
N VAL A 345 11.60 1.84 9.78
CA VAL A 345 11.07 3.03 10.45
C VAL A 345 12.22 4.03 10.57
N LEU A 346 12.01 5.25 10.08
CA LEU A 346 12.97 6.35 10.15
C LEU A 346 12.61 7.27 11.33
N ARG A 347 13.62 7.99 11.85
CA ARG A 347 13.41 9.07 12.84
C ARG A 347 14.31 10.25 12.49
N ILE A 348 13.71 11.42 12.29
CA ILE A 348 14.42 12.65 11.91
C ILE A 348 14.05 13.81 12.84
N ASP A 349 14.91 14.83 12.93
CA ASP A 349 14.52 16.15 13.44
C ASP A 349 14.13 17.04 12.24
N PRO A 350 12.84 17.31 12.00
CA PRO A 350 12.43 18.08 10.82
C PRO A 350 12.93 19.55 10.82
N ARG A 351 13.37 20.07 11.97
CA ARG A 351 13.85 21.45 12.12
C ARG A 351 15.36 21.59 11.95
N GLY A 352 16.10 20.48 12.02
CA GLY A 352 17.54 20.47 11.80
C GLY A 352 17.92 20.55 10.32
N ASN A 353 19.22 20.44 10.03
CA ASN A 353 19.75 20.57 8.66
C ASN A 353 21.05 19.77 8.41
N ASN A 354 21.43 18.85 9.30
CA ASN A 354 22.66 18.05 9.16
C ASN A 354 22.48 16.73 8.38
N SER A 355 21.30 16.48 7.81
CA SER A 355 21.10 15.39 6.85
C SER A 355 21.88 15.62 5.56
N GLN A 356 22.06 14.56 4.76
CA GLN A 356 22.81 14.62 3.51
C GLN A 356 22.23 15.64 2.51
N ASN A 357 20.91 15.83 2.48
CA ASN A 357 20.26 16.81 1.61
C ASN A 357 20.16 18.22 2.22
N GLY A 358 20.57 18.39 3.48
CA GLY A 358 20.56 19.66 4.20
C GLY A 358 19.18 20.20 4.60
N LYS A 359 18.10 19.40 4.47
CA LYS A 359 16.73 19.89 4.64
C LYS A 359 16.09 19.54 5.98
N TYR A 360 16.63 18.52 6.65
CA TYR A 360 16.23 18.08 7.99
C TYR A 360 17.47 17.67 8.79
N GLY A 361 17.28 17.38 10.07
CA GLY A 361 18.31 16.94 10.99
C GLY A 361 18.28 15.45 11.30
N ILE A 362 19.44 14.93 11.65
CA ILE A 362 19.65 13.58 12.18
C ILE A 362 19.77 13.68 13.70
N PRO A 363 18.84 13.07 14.46
CA PRO A 363 18.95 13.01 15.91
C PRO A 363 20.23 12.26 16.31
N PRO A 364 21.08 12.81 17.19
CA PRO A 364 22.34 12.17 17.58
C PRO A 364 22.11 10.83 18.32
N SER A 365 20.90 10.64 18.84
CA SER A 365 20.46 9.41 19.51
C SER A 365 19.96 8.33 18.58
N ASN A 366 19.97 8.56 17.26
CA ASN A 366 19.65 7.51 16.30
C ASN A 366 20.70 6.38 16.38
N PRO A 367 20.26 5.12 16.22
CA PRO A 367 21.09 3.96 16.54
C PRO A 367 22.31 3.79 15.64
N TYR A 368 22.25 4.31 14.40
CA TYR A 368 23.29 4.17 13.38
C TYR A 368 24.20 5.39 13.23
N VAL A 369 23.95 6.49 13.96
CA VAL A 369 24.84 7.65 13.94
C VAL A 369 26.23 7.25 14.40
N ASN A 370 27.24 7.55 13.57
CA ASN A 370 28.64 7.14 13.75
C ASN A 370 28.84 5.60 13.80
N LYS A 371 27.93 4.84 13.21
CA LYS A 371 28.03 3.39 13.06
C LYS A 371 27.70 2.99 11.63
N ASP A 372 27.83 1.70 11.36
CA ASP A 372 27.52 1.15 10.05
C ASP A 372 26.01 1.02 9.85
N GLY A 373 25.45 1.77 8.90
CA GLY A 373 24.03 1.90 8.66
C GLY A 373 23.68 3.34 8.24
N LEU A 374 22.45 3.54 7.79
CA LEU A 374 21.95 4.86 7.43
C LEU A 374 21.45 5.62 8.67
N ASP A 375 21.92 6.86 8.84
CA ASP A 375 21.70 7.70 10.01
C ASP A 375 20.21 8.01 10.31
N GLU A 376 19.36 8.06 9.29
CA GLU A 376 17.91 8.26 9.42
C GLU A 376 17.19 7.05 10.03
N VAL A 377 17.77 5.84 9.95
CA VAL A 377 17.10 4.60 10.32
C VAL A 377 17.01 4.48 11.84
N TYR A 378 15.78 4.31 12.33
CA TYR A 378 15.52 4.00 13.73
C TYR A 378 15.41 2.50 13.97
N ALA A 379 14.77 1.76 13.06
CA ALA A 379 14.70 0.30 13.11
C ALA A 379 14.47 -0.30 11.71
N SER A 380 14.82 -1.57 11.53
CA SER A 380 14.78 -2.30 10.25
C SER A 380 13.91 -3.55 10.26
N GLY A 381 13.73 -4.18 9.10
CA GLY A 381 13.08 -5.49 9.00
C GLY A 381 11.56 -5.42 8.87
N PHE A 382 11.02 -4.37 8.24
CA PHE A 382 9.60 -4.25 7.96
C PHE A 382 9.29 -4.43 6.47
N ARG A 383 8.13 -5.01 6.18
CA ARG A 383 7.57 -5.01 4.81
C ARG A 383 6.82 -3.71 4.54
N ASN A 384 5.89 -3.38 5.44
CA ASN A 384 5.00 -2.23 5.30
C ASN A 384 4.60 -1.75 6.71
N PRO A 385 5.45 -0.94 7.38
CA PRO A 385 5.14 -0.36 8.68
C PRO A 385 4.03 0.69 8.52
N ASN A 386 2.78 0.23 8.63
CA ASN A 386 1.60 0.97 8.19
C ASN A 386 1.17 2.08 9.15
N ARG A 387 1.29 1.87 10.46
CA ARG A 387 0.94 2.82 11.52
C ARG A 387 1.95 2.70 12.65
N ILE A 388 2.25 3.84 13.27
CA ILE A 388 3.17 4.01 14.40
C ILE A 388 2.37 4.73 15.48
N THR A 389 2.18 4.10 16.64
CA THR A 389 1.43 4.69 17.75
C THR A 389 2.16 4.49 19.08
N TRP A 390 1.84 5.36 20.04
CA TRP A 390 2.42 5.32 21.37
C TRP A 390 1.34 4.98 22.39
N THR A 391 1.73 4.25 23.41
CA THR A 391 0.97 4.07 24.65
C THR A 391 1.44 5.09 25.68
N LYS A 392 0.61 5.37 26.69
CA LYS A 392 0.93 6.33 27.75
C LYS A 392 2.15 5.93 28.60
N ASP A 393 2.44 4.63 28.64
CA ASP A 393 3.57 4.04 29.38
C ASP A 393 4.83 3.91 28.51
N GLY A 394 4.86 4.57 27.35
CA GLY A 394 6.06 4.75 26.54
C GLY A 394 6.35 3.62 25.56
N LYS A 395 5.45 2.64 25.38
CA LYS A 395 5.61 1.63 24.31
C LYS A 395 5.30 2.27 22.97
N VAL A 396 6.15 2.02 21.98
CA VAL A 396 5.92 2.40 20.59
C VAL A 396 5.50 1.15 19.83
N ILE A 397 4.29 1.14 19.26
CA ILE A 397 3.72 -0.01 18.56
C ILE A 397 3.66 0.31 17.07
N VAL A 398 4.19 -0.61 16.26
CA VAL A 398 4.17 -0.51 14.79
C VAL A 398 3.38 -1.67 14.23
N SER A 399 2.37 -1.37 13.41
CA SER A 399 1.69 -2.40 12.63
C SER A 399 2.44 -2.65 11.33
N ASN A 400 2.76 -3.91 11.04
CA ASN A 400 3.40 -4.31 9.81
C ASN A 400 2.47 -5.21 9.01
N ILE A 401 2.11 -4.78 7.79
CA ILE A 401 1.32 -5.61 6.89
C ILE A 401 2.21 -6.67 6.24
N GLY A 402 1.88 -7.94 6.48
CA GLY A 402 2.59 -9.12 6.01
C GLY A 402 2.54 -9.33 4.50
N GLN A 403 3.25 -10.33 4.00
CA GLN A 403 3.26 -10.68 2.59
C GLN A 403 2.04 -11.53 2.22
N ARG A 404 2.01 -12.77 2.68
CA ARG A 404 0.98 -13.73 2.28
C ARG A 404 0.44 -14.57 3.42
N GLN A 405 1.16 -14.61 4.55
CA GLN A 405 0.87 -15.57 5.58
C GLN A 405 0.54 -14.92 6.90
N VAL A 406 1.26 -13.87 7.34
CA VAL A 406 1.15 -13.41 8.73
C VAL A 406 1.15 -11.90 8.83
N GLU A 407 0.15 -11.37 9.51
CA GLU A 407 0.05 -9.98 9.91
C GLU A 407 0.61 -9.77 11.32
N SER A 408 1.19 -8.59 11.62
CA SER A 408 1.92 -8.42 12.89
C SER A 408 1.91 -7.02 13.49
N LEU A 409 1.97 -6.96 14.81
CA LEU A 409 2.32 -5.78 15.61
C LEU A 409 3.69 -5.98 16.26
N TYR A 410 4.53 -4.95 16.23
CA TYR A 410 5.86 -4.96 16.82
C TYR A 410 6.00 -3.87 17.89
N LEU A 411 6.76 -4.17 18.94
CA LEU A 411 7.23 -3.18 19.89
C LEU A 411 8.51 -2.55 19.32
N LEU A 412 8.39 -1.32 18.82
CA LEU A 412 9.47 -0.62 18.15
C LEU A 412 10.55 -0.18 19.15
N LYS A 413 11.78 -0.60 18.90
CA LYS A 413 12.98 -0.20 19.64
C LYS A 413 14.11 0.22 18.68
N ALA A 414 14.94 1.16 19.14
CA ALA A 414 16.09 1.66 18.40
C ALA A 414 17.05 0.52 18.02
N GLY A 415 17.45 0.48 16.74
CA GLY A 415 18.46 -0.43 16.20
C GLY A 415 18.03 -1.88 16.07
N LYS A 416 16.78 -2.22 16.38
CA LYS A 416 16.25 -3.58 16.20
C LYS A 416 15.92 -3.86 14.73
N ASP A 417 16.06 -5.13 14.36
CA ASP A 417 15.64 -5.68 13.09
C ASP A 417 14.47 -6.66 13.31
N TYR A 418 13.36 -6.49 12.59
CA TYR A 418 12.17 -7.34 12.66
C TYR A 418 12.09 -8.41 11.57
N GLY A 419 13.17 -8.58 10.81
CA GLY A 419 13.46 -9.78 10.03
C GLY A 419 12.96 -9.81 8.59
N TRP A 420 12.11 -8.90 8.12
CA TRP A 420 11.75 -8.86 6.70
C TRP A 420 12.98 -8.57 5.81
N PRO A 421 13.20 -9.31 4.70
CA PRO A 421 12.34 -10.32 4.07
C PRO A 421 12.67 -11.78 4.40
N ASP A 422 13.46 -12.01 5.45
CA ASP A 422 13.85 -13.35 5.88
C ASP A 422 12.85 -13.95 6.89
N ARG A 423 12.00 -13.11 7.50
CA ARG A 423 10.94 -13.47 8.45
C ARG A 423 9.60 -12.85 8.07
N GLU A 424 8.53 -13.59 8.31
CA GLU A 424 7.15 -13.10 8.31
C GLU A 424 6.49 -13.51 9.64
N GLY A 425 6.36 -12.54 10.56
CA GLY A 425 6.00 -12.83 11.95
C GLY A 425 7.05 -13.74 12.62
N THR A 426 6.60 -14.78 13.32
CA THR A 426 7.47 -15.81 13.93
C THR A 426 7.81 -16.96 12.97
N PHE A 427 7.83 -16.73 11.66
CA PHE A 427 8.14 -17.77 10.68
C PHE A 427 9.28 -17.35 9.76
N ALA A 428 10.04 -18.34 9.30
CA ALA A 428 11.09 -18.15 8.31
C ALA A 428 10.50 -18.14 6.90
N ILE A 429 11.04 -17.28 6.04
CA ILE A 429 10.81 -17.35 4.60
C ILE A 429 11.96 -18.18 4.01
N PRO A 430 11.73 -19.45 3.62
CA PRO A 430 12.79 -20.37 3.26
C PRO A 430 13.49 -20.01 1.96
N GLN A 431 12.79 -19.34 1.03
CA GLN A 431 13.34 -18.88 -0.23
C GLN A 431 12.81 -17.49 -0.53
N VAL A 432 13.70 -16.51 -0.62
CA VAL A 432 13.28 -15.13 -0.91
C VAL A 432 12.85 -14.94 -2.36
N ALA A 433 13.11 -15.91 -3.24
CA ALA A 433 12.49 -15.98 -4.57
C ALA A 433 11.00 -16.40 -4.52
N ASN A 434 10.56 -17.02 -3.40
CA ASN A 434 9.17 -17.36 -3.12
C ASN A 434 8.77 -16.86 -1.72
N VAL A 435 8.56 -15.54 -1.60
CA VAL A 435 8.20 -14.89 -0.32
C VAL A 435 6.77 -15.15 0.15
N ASN A 436 5.99 -15.92 -0.63
CA ASN A 436 4.60 -16.21 -0.32
C ASN A 436 4.43 -17.46 0.55
N SER A 437 5.51 -18.08 1.00
CA SER A 437 5.47 -19.31 1.81
C SER A 437 6.35 -19.15 3.03
N VAL A 438 5.88 -19.73 4.13
CA VAL A 438 6.58 -19.69 5.42
C VAL A 438 6.84 -21.10 5.96
N ALA A 439 7.89 -21.23 6.75
CA ALA A 439 8.29 -22.45 7.45
C ALA A 439 8.61 -22.12 8.92
N PRO A 440 8.65 -23.13 9.82
CA PRO A 440 9.13 -22.94 11.18
C PRO A 440 10.51 -22.27 11.21
N LEU A 441 10.78 -21.50 12.26
CA LEU A 441 12.10 -20.90 12.47
C LEU A 441 13.18 -21.99 12.56
N PRO A 442 14.39 -21.74 12.00
CA PRO A 442 15.49 -22.67 12.15
C PRO A 442 15.92 -22.79 13.62
N ALA A 443 16.49 -23.93 14.01
CA ALA A 443 16.89 -24.16 15.41
C ALA A 443 17.94 -23.15 15.92
N ASP A 444 18.74 -22.57 15.03
CA ASP A 444 19.77 -21.58 15.33
C ASP A 444 19.33 -20.14 15.04
N ASP A 445 18.02 -19.89 14.98
CA ASP A 445 17.42 -18.59 14.61
C ASP A 445 17.95 -17.40 15.44
N ALA A 446 18.26 -17.63 16.72
CA ALA A 446 18.80 -16.60 17.60
C ALA A 446 20.08 -15.93 17.07
N LYS A 447 20.86 -16.60 16.20
CA LYS A 447 22.08 -16.04 15.61
C LYS A 447 21.83 -14.85 14.69
N PHE A 448 20.62 -14.71 14.16
CA PHE A 448 20.26 -13.64 13.23
C PHE A 448 19.86 -12.35 13.97
N GLY A 449 19.57 -12.41 15.27
CA GLY A 449 19.29 -11.22 16.09
C GLY A 449 17.96 -10.52 15.79
N TYR A 450 17.02 -11.20 15.11
CA TYR A 450 15.70 -10.63 14.82
C TYR A 450 14.85 -10.47 16.08
N SER A 451 13.96 -9.49 16.04
CA SER A 451 12.98 -9.21 17.08
C SER A 451 11.59 -9.63 16.61
N TYR A 452 10.87 -10.36 17.46
CA TYR A 452 9.59 -10.97 17.11
C TYR A 452 8.38 -10.14 17.53
N PRO A 453 7.23 -10.33 16.86
CA PRO A 453 6.05 -9.51 17.08
C PRO A 453 5.47 -9.70 18.48
N ILE A 454 4.79 -8.66 18.96
CA ILE A 454 4.01 -8.68 20.20
C ILE A 454 2.59 -9.19 19.98
N ALA A 455 2.16 -9.31 18.72
CA ALA A 455 0.92 -9.97 18.32
C ALA A 455 1.00 -10.27 16.83
N GLN A 456 0.41 -11.41 16.45
CA GLN A 456 0.31 -11.81 15.05
C GLN A 456 -0.92 -12.69 14.84
N PHE A 457 -1.42 -12.69 13.61
CA PHE A 457 -2.47 -13.59 13.14
C PHE A 457 -2.23 -13.87 11.66
N ASP A 458 -2.71 -14.99 11.15
CA ASP A 458 -2.53 -15.39 9.76
C ASP A 458 -3.76 -15.09 8.90
N HIS A 459 -3.68 -15.48 7.62
CA HIS A 459 -4.59 -14.96 6.59
C HIS A 459 -5.98 -15.61 6.54
N ASP A 460 -6.21 -16.68 7.31
CA ASP A 460 -7.56 -17.18 7.56
C ASP A 460 -8.33 -16.21 8.48
N GLU A 461 -7.67 -15.62 9.47
CA GLU A 461 -8.20 -14.62 10.38
C GLU A 461 -8.25 -13.23 9.74
N GLY A 462 -7.23 -12.83 8.97
CA GLY A 462 -7.18 -11.49 8.39
C GLY A 462 -6.12 -11.25 7.30
N SER A 463 -6.39 -10.39 6.32
CA SER A 463 -5.50 -10.25 5.14
C SER A 463 -4.64 -9.00 5.13
N ALA A 464 -4.92 -8.01 5.98
CA ALA A 464 -4.04 -6.87 6.21
C ALA A 464 -4.34 -6.23 7.57
N ILE A 465 -3.38 -6.20 8.49
CA ILE A 465 -3.54 -5.54 9.77
C ILE A 465 -3.55 -4.01 9.63
N ILE A 466 -4.34 -3.36 10.48
CA ILE A 466 -4.20 -1.95 10.75
C ILE A 466 -3.80 -1.74 12.21
N GLY A 467 -2.87 -0.81 12.42
CA GLY A 467 -2.53 -0.36 13.76
C GLY A 467 -3.70 0.25 14.51
N GLY A 468 -3.44 0.56 15.76
CA GLY A 468 -4.46 0.83 16.74
C GLY A 468 -4.00 1.81 17.80
N PHE A 469 -4.76 1.91 18.87
CA PHE A 469 -4.48 2.82 19.96
C PHE A 469 -4.72 2.14 21.30
N GLU A 470 -3.94 2.54 22.31
CA GLU A 470 -4.41 2.41 23.69
C GLU A 470 -5.71 3.22 23.83
N TYR A 471 -6.75 2.58 24.38
CA TYR A 471 -7.96 3.28 24.75
C TYR A 471 -7.72 4.14 25.99
N THR A 472 -7.68 5.46 25.78
CA THR A 472 -7.52 6.46 26.84
C THR A 472 -8.80 7.25 27.12
N GLY A 473 -9.89 6.92 26.42
CA GLY A 473 -11.20 7.53 26.60
C GLY A 473 -11.86 7.20 27.93
N SER A 474 -13.01 7.84 28.15
CA SER A 474 -13.82 7.70 29.34
C SER A 474 -15.21 7.14 29.08
N ALA A 475 -15.70 7.19 27.83
CA ALA A 475 -17.05 6.76 27.48
C ALA A 475 -17.28 5.25 27.65
N VAL A 476 -16.24 4.42 27.49
CA VAL A 476 -16.31 2.95 27.55
C VAL A 476 -15.23 2.41 28.50
N PRO A 477 -15.42 2.49 29.83
CA PRO A 477 -14.40 2.13 30.81
C PRO A 477 -13.86 0.69 30.70
N GLN A 478 -14.64 -0.24 30.15
CA GLN A 478 -14.26 -1.65 29.95
C GLN A 478 -13.11 -1.82 28.95
N LEU A 479 -12.82 -0.80 28.14
CA LEU A 479 -11.73 -0.81 27.16
C LEU A 479 -10.39 -0.33 27.74
N ARG A 480 -10.38 0.20 28.97
CA ARG A 480 -9.14 0.67 29.61
C ARG A 480 -8.13 -0.47 29.77
N GLY A 481 -6.86 -0.14 29.51
CA GLY A 481 -5.77 -1.13 29.57
C GLY A 481 -5.68 -2.02 28.33
N LYS A 482 -6.49 -1.76 27.29
CA LYS A 482 -6.46 -2.50 26.02
C LYS A 482 -5.85 -1.65 24.91
N TYR A 483 -5.08 -2.31 24.05
CA TYR A 483 -4.69 -1.78 22.75
C TYR A 483 -5.66 -2.30 21.70
N ILE A 484 -6.42 -1.40 21.08
CA ILE A 484 -7.49 -1.73 20.13
C ILE A 484 -7.00 -1.48 18.72
N PHE A 485 -7.02 -2.52 17.89
CA PHE A 485 -6.54 -2.52 16.51
C PHE A 485 -7.52 -3.30 15.63
N GLY A 486 -7.20 -3.53 14.36
CA GLY A 486 -8.11 -4.27 13.49
C GLY A 486 -7.48 -4.80 12.23
N GLU A 487 -8.35 -5.25 11.34
CA GLU A 487 -8.00 -5.81 10.04
C GLU A 487 -8.76 -5.06 8.93
N ILE A 488 -8.03 -4.72 7.88
CA ILE A 488 -8.46 -3.79 6.84
C ILE A 488 -9.55 -4.40 5.96
N VAL A 489 -9.41 -5.64 5.50
CA VAL A 489 -10.26 -6.19 4.43
C VAL A 489 -11.67 -6.49 4.92
N ARG A 490 -11.79 -7.28 5.98
CA ARG A 490 -13.07 -7.77 6.54
C ARG A 490 -13.63 -6.83 7.62
N GLY A 491 -12.82 -5.89 8.10
CA GLY A 491 -13.26 -4.89 9.09
C GLY A 491 -13.47 -5.47 10.49
N ARG A 492 -12.66 -6.47 10.86
CA ARG A 492 -12.67 -7.04 12.21
C ARG A 492 -11.89 -6.15 13.17
N VAL A 493 -12.30 -6.13 14.44
CA VAL A 493 -11.69 -5.30 15.49
C VAL A 493 -11.20 -6.21 16.60
N PHE A 494 -9.94 -6.00 17.00
CA PHE A 494 -9.22 -6.84 17.93
C PHE A 494 -8.68 -6.03 19.11
N TYR A 495 -8.29 -6.73 20.17
CA TYR A 495 -7.45 -6.15 21.20
C TYR A 495 -6.38 -7.09 21.75
N LEU A 496 -5.39 -6.45 22.37
CA LEU A 496 -4.45 -7.03 23.32
C LEU A 496 -4.63 -6.33 24.67
N ASP A 497 -4.44 -7.07 25.77
CA ASP A 497 -4.27 -6.45 27.07
C ASP A 497 -2.84 -5.89 27.18
N LEU A 498 -2.71 -4.58 27.44
CA LEU A 498 -1.41 -3.88 27.44
C LEU A 498 -0.41 -4.47 28.45
N LYS A 499 -0.92 -5.02 29.56
CA LYS A 499 -0.12 -5.69 30.59
C LYS A 499 0.53 -7.00 30.12
N GLU A 500 0.02 -7.59 29.03
CA GLU A 500 0.51 -8.86 28.48
C GLU A 500 1.55 -8.64 27.38
N ILE A 501 1.72 -7.39 26.91
CA ILE A 501 2.70 -7.05 25.88
C ILE A 501 4.11 -7.26 26.44
N LYS A 502 4.84 -8.19 25.81
CA LYS A 502 6.24 -8.48 26.06
C LYS A 502 6.98 -8.53 24.72
N GLU A 503 8.21 -8.01 24.69
CA GLU A 503 9.05 -8.09 23.50
C GLU A 503 9.28 -9.56 23.10
N GLY A 504 9.14 -9.85 21.80
CA GLY A 504 9.43 -11.17 21.24
C GLY A 504 8.45 -12.29 21.60
N ALA A 505 7.36 -11.99 22.33
CA ALA A 505 6.36 -12.96 22.72
C ALA A 505 4.96 -12.44 22.35
N PRO A 506 4.30 -13.05 21.33
CA PRO A 506 2.95 -12.68 20.97
C PRO A 506 1.97 -12.81 22.15
N ALA A 507 1.33 -11.70 22.51
CA ALA A 507 0.24 -11.68 23.46
C ALA A 507 -1.04 -12.24 22.81
N LYS A 508 -1.98 -12.70 23.64
CA LYS A 508 -3.24 -13.26 23.15
C LYS A 508 -4.09 -12.18 22.49
N ILE A 509 -4.49 -12.43 21.25
CA ILE A 509 -5.46 -11.60 20.53
C ILE A 509 -6.88 -12.06 20.87
N GLN A 510 -7.79 -11.10 21.04
CA GLN A 510 -9.21 -11.36 21.12
C GLN A 510 -9.98 -10.45 20.17
N GLU A 511 -11.05 -10.97 19.56
CA GLU A 511 -11.94 -10.22 18.68
C GLU A 511 -13.09 -9.60 19.46
N PHE A 512 -13.41 -8.35 19.16
CA PHE A 512 -14.66 -7.75 19.61
C PHE A 512 -15.81 -8.10 18.65
N PRO A 513 -16.88 -8.76 19.12
CA PRO A 513 -18.17 -8.70 18.43
C PRO A 513 -18.62 -7.24 18.27
N LEU A 514 -19.25 -6.91 17.15
CA LEU A 514 -19.76 -5.56 16.88
C LEU A 514 -21.28 -5.55 16.95
N ALA A 515 -21.84 -4.44 17.42
CA ALA A 515 -23.27 -4.17 17.38
C ALA A 515 -23.54 -2.74 16.90
N LEU A 516 -24.63 -2.54 16.18
CA LEU A 516 -25.12 -1.22 15.75
C LEU A 516 -26.56 -1.09 16.22
N ALA A 517 -26.87 -0.01 16.96
CA ALA A 517 -28.18 0.16 17.62
C ALA A 517 -28.62 -1.05 18.47
N GLY A 518 -27.65 -1.68 19.16
CA GLY A 518 -27.88 -2.85 20.01
C GLY A 518 -28.06 -4.18 19.27
N GLN A 519 -28.02 -4.20 17.94
CA GLN A 519 -28.13 -5.41 17.14
C GLN A 519 -26.76 -5.91 16.68
N PRO A 520 -26.43 -7.21 16.84
CA PRO A 520 -25.18 -7.77 16.33
C PRO A 520 -25.01 -7.53 14.82
N THR A 521 -23.81 -7.17 14.40
CA THR A 521 -23.49 -6.91 12.99
C THR A 521 -22.02 -7.16 12.70
N THR A 522 -21.65 -7.21 11.41
CA THR A 522 -20.28 -6.99 10.95
C THR A 522 -20.19 -5.68 10.15
N LEU A 523 -18.99 -5.14 9.95
CA LEU A 523 -18.82 -4.00 9.03
C LEU A 523 -19.05 -4.40 7.56
N LYS A 524 -18.80 -5.67 7.20
CA LYS A 524 -19.18 -6.20 5.87
C LYS A 524 -20.67 -6.05 5.60
N ASP A 525 -21.51 -6.41 6.57
CA ASP A 525 -22.97 -6.32 6.44
C ASP A 525 -23.44 -4.86 6.34
N GLN A 526 -22.79 -3.97 7.10
CA GLN A 526 -23.10 -2.54 7.06
C GLN A 526 -22.70 -1.90 5.72
N CYS A 527 -21.50 -2.20 5.22
CA CYS A 527 -21.00 -1.64 3.97
C CYS A 527 -21.53 -2.36 2.73
N LYS A 528 -22.09 -3.57 2.87
CA LYS A 528 -22.57 -4.45 1.79
C LYS A 528 -21.50 -4.75 0.73
N VAL A 529 -20.26 -4.96 1.18
CA VAL A 529 -19.11 -5.29 0.32
C VAL A 529 -18.20 -6.30 1.02
N ASP A 530 -17.42 -7.04 0.24
CA ASP A 530 -16.45 -7.98 0.80
C ASP A 530 -15.20 -7.31 1.39
N LYS A 531 -14.83 -6.16 0.84
CA LYS A 531 -13.68 -5.36 1.27
C LYS A 531 -14.15 -4.03 1.86
N VAL A 532 -14.14 -3.97 3.19
CA VAL A 532 -14.54 -2.81 4.01
C VAL A 532 -13.50 -1.70 3.96
N ASP A 533 -12.22 -2.08 3.88
CA ASP A 533 -11.08 -1.17 3.99
C ASP A 533 -11.12 -0.33 5.29
N LEU A 534 -11.19 -1.02 6.43
CA LEU A 534 -11.29 -0.43 7.77
C LEU A 534 -10.09 0.49 8.09
N ARG A 535 -10.37 1.61 8.77
CA ARG A 535 -9.43 2.52 9.41
C ARG A 535 -9.83 2.80 10.86
N LEU A 536 -8.85 2.96 11.73
CA LEU A 536 -9.07 3.38 13.11
C LEU A 536 -8.55 4.81 13.33
N GLY A 537 -9.18 5.51 14.27
CA GLY A 537 -8.79 6.84 14.69
C GLY A 537 -9.05 7.05 16.17
N ARG A 538 -8.37 8.06 16.74
CA ARG A 538 -8.59 8.49 18.13
C ARG A 538 -8.77 10.00 18.17
N ASP A 539 -9.80 10.46 18.86
CA ASP A 539 -10.00 11.90 19.08
C ASP A 539 -9.10 12.44 20.21
N ALA A 540 -9.18 13.74 20.47
CA ALA A 540 -8.38 14.39 21.51
C ALA A 540 -8.76 13.96 22.94
N ALA A 541 -9.96 13.39 23.14
CA ALA A 541 -10.43 12.88 24.42
C ALA A 541 -10.02 11.41 24.65
N GLY A 542 -9.45 10.75 23.65
CA GLY A 542 -9.03 9.36 23.72
C GLY A 542 -10.10 8.36 23.27
N GLU A 543 -11.23 8.82 22.74
CA GLU A 543 -12.27 7.95 22.21
C GLU A 543 -11.86 7.41 20.84
N ILE A 544 -12.22 6.16 20.57
CA ILE A 544 -11.81 5.45 19.34
C ILE A 544 -12.97 5.40 18.34
N TYR A 545 -12.61 5.60 17.07
CA TYR A 545 -13.52 5.63 15.94
C TYR A 545 -13.09 4.60 14.90
N LEU A 546 -14.08 4.00 14.24
CA LEU A 546 -13.92 3.14 13.08
C LEU A 546 -14.36 3.93 11.85
N MET A 547 -13.59 3.85 10.76
CA MET A 547 -13.94 4.46 9.47
C MET A 547 -13.83 3.42 8.36
N THR A 548 -14.78 3.42 7.45
CA THR A 548 -14.85 2.43 6.35
C THR A 548 -14.64 3.15 5.02
N LYS A 549 -13.56 2.82 4.29
CA LYS A 549 -13.30 3.49 2.99
C LYS A 549 -14.36 3.14 1.94
N SER A 550 -14.89 1.92 2.00
CA SER A 550 -15.87 1.41 1.05
C SER A 550 -17.09 2.30 0.87
N ASP A 551 -17.61 2.87 1.96
CA ASP A 551 -18.82 3.69 1.97
C ASP A 551 -18.63 5.05 2.68
N GLY A 552 -17.45 5.33 3.22
CA GLY A 552 -17.11 6.60 3.86
C GLY A 552 -17.78 6.81 5.20
N VAL A 553 -18.26 5.77 5.88
CA VAL A 553 -18.94 5.94 7.17
C VAL A 553 -17.94 6.00 8.31
N MET A 554 -18.17 6.93 9.25
CA MET A 554 -17.46 6.99 10.52
C MET A 554 -18.37 6.56 11.66
N TYR A 555 -17.88 5.65 12.49
CA TYR A 555 -18.55 5.15 13.69
C TYR A 555 -17.73 5.49 14.93
N LYS A 556 -18.39 5.93 16.00
CA LYS A 556 -17.80 6.05 17.32
C LYS A 556 -18.06 4.76 18.10
N ILE A 557 -17.05 4.27 18.81
CA ILE A 557 -17.24 3.19 19.79
C ILE A 557 -17.90 3.80 21.04
N VAL A 558 -19.04 3.24 21.43
CA VAL A 558 -19.82 3.65 22.60
C VAL A 558 -20.12 2.45 23.50
N LYS A 559 -20.65 2.73 24.69
CA LYS A 559 -20.97 1.71 25.69
C LYS A 559 -22.06 0.75 25.21
#